data_AF-A0A7R8ZLR2-F1
#
_entry.id   AF-A0A7R8ZLR2-F1
#
_cell.length_a   1.000
_cell.length_b   1.000
_cell.length_c   1.000
_cell.angle_alpha   90.00
_cell.angle_beta   90.00
_cell.angle_gamma   90.00
#
_symmetry.space_group_name_H-M   'P 1'
#
loop_
_entity.id
_entity.type
_entity.pdbx_description
1 polymer ?
#
loop_
_entity_poly.entity_id
_entity_poly.type
_entity_poly.pdbx_seq_one_letter_code
_entity_poly.pdbx_strand_id
1 'polypeptide(L)'
;MLHYFILWFLKLYKFCIRVTLRRFSDLMILKGVKLKFREFGIRLGDKKKQPDLKPWDIDVHDPRFYRRVAVDHALGLGETYMEGWWDCDDILELWYRFYKAGPWIPFSARLVDWLGFVPINRQSEELSKEVAIKHYDLGNQLFSYMLDKNMCYSCGYWANADNLDQAQLDKMDLIARKLKLEPGMKVLDLGCGWGGMAKFLAEKYKVSVVGYNISKEQVAYARKLCADLPVEIRMEDYRKVNEKFDRIYHIGFFEHVGRKNYRKFFELTNRCLKDDGLHLVHTIAVIDKRIITTEEWTNTYIFPGGQLPYGADLDEYSQGYFIIEDLHNFGDDYHRTLLAWHKNFNDNWPKLRNLYGEKFYRMWNYYLLHCAATFKARKLHLLQAVMSKNGVAVHDDLWKDLQDMSVGYRFLIRFRVGSALLCLYVKPLFLLTFADNGTLIKTFSFTVKSSVTGKFAVAAIPRPLALSSSSNKRIGSLLTSLTPFSLT
;
A
#
# COMPACT_ATOMS: atom_id res chain seq x y z
N MET A 1 -20.02 -33.91 1.63
CA MET A 1 -20.89 -33.82 2.83
C MET A 1 -20.31 -32.96 3.95
N LEU A 2 -19.08 -33.20 4.42
CA LEU A 2 -18.49 -32.45 5.56
C LEU A 2 -18.44 -30.92 5.36
N HIS A 3 -18.14 -30.44 4.14
CA HIS A 3 -18.13 -29.00 3.83
C HIS A 3 -19.52 -28.34 3.97
N TYR A 4 -20.56 -29.00 3.43
CA TYR A 4 -21.94 -28.52 3.56
C TYR A 4 -22.43 -28.56 5.01
N PHE A 5 -22.00 -29.57 5.79
CA PHE A 5 -22.28 -29.67 7.21
C PHE A 5 -21.59 -28.56 8.02
N ILE A 6 -20.33 -28.23 7.74
CA ILE A 6 -19.62 -27.11 8.38
C ILE A 6 -20.29 -25.77 8.05
N LEU A 7 -20.63 -25.53 6.78
CA LEU A 7 -21.33 -24.30 6.38
C LEU A 7 -22.72 -24.21 7.02
N TRP A 8 -23.44 -25.32 7.11
CA TRP A 8 -24.73 -25.40 7.78
C TRP A 8 -24.61 -25.18 9.29
N PHE A 9 -23.62 -25.78 9.95
CA PHE A 9 -23.33 -25.60 11.37
C PHE A 9 -22.90 -24.17 11.69
N LEU A 10 -22.07 -23.54 10.86
CA LEU A 10 -21.70 -22.13 11.00
C LEU A 10 -22.92 -21.20 10.82
N LYS A 11 -23.80 -21.50 9.85
CA LYS A 11 -25.07 -20.78 9.69
C LYS A 11 -25.98 -20.96 10.91
N LEU A 12 -26.09 -22.18 11.43
CA LEU A 12 -26.88 -22.51 12.62
C LEU A 12 -26.29 -21.87 13.89
N TYR A 13 -24.97 -21.86 14.05
CA TYR A 13 -24.27 -21.20 15.15
C TYR A 13 -24.46 -19.68 15.12
N LYS A 14 -24.27 -19.04 13.94
CA LYS A 14 -24.61 -17.62 13.73
C LYS A 14 -26.09 -17.36 14.02
N PHE A 15 -26.99 -18.27 13.65
CA PHE A 15 -28.42 -18.19 13.95
C PHE A 15 -28.73 -18.31 15.45
N CYS A 16 -28.14 -19.29 16.15
CA CYS A 16 -28.31 -19.49 17.59
C CYS A 16 -27.74 -18.31 18.38
N ILE A 17 -26.58 -17.76 18.02
CA ILE A 17 -26.07 -16.51 18.60
C ILE A 17 -27.04 -15.36 18.34
N ARG A 18 -27.56 -15.21 17.11
CA ARG A 18 -28.58 -14.20 16.77
C ARG A 18 -29.85 -14.32 17.60
N VAL A 19 -30.25 -15.55 17.97
CA VAL A 19 -31.44 -15.84 18.80
C VAL A 19 -31.14 -15.64 20.29
N THR A 20 -29.97 -16.06 20.79
CA THR A 20 -29.56 -15.88 22.19
C THR A 20 -29.30 -14.41 22.52
N LEU A 21 -28.68 -13.65 21.62
CA LEU A 21 -28.54 -12.19 21.73
C LEU A 21 -29.88 -11.45 21.59
N ARG A 22 -30.92 -12.10 21.06
CA ARG A 22 -32.30 -11.57 21.02
C ARG A 22 -32.95 -11.54 22.40
N ARG A 23 -32.43 -12.31 23.37
CA ARG A 23 -32.92 -12.37 24.77
C ARG A 23 -32.14 -11.49 25.74
N PHE A 24 -30.97 -10.96 25.34
CA PHE A 24 -30.28 -9.92 26.12
C PHE A 24 -31.02 -8.60 25.95
N SER A 25 -31.31 -7.90 27.04
CA SER A 25 -32.06 -6.64 26.98
C SER A 25 -31.35 -5.63 26.08
N ASP A 26 -32.12 -4.93 25.24
CA ASP A 26 -31.60 -3.91 24.31
C ASP A 26 -30.74 -2.85 25.02
N LEU A 27 -31.01 -2.62 26.31
CA LEU A 27 -30.24 -1.77 27.20
C LEU A 27 -28.80 -2.24 27.42
N MET A 28 -28.56 -3.55 27.57
CA MET A 28 -27.22 -4.10 27.75
C MET A 28 -26.43 -4.07 26.44
N ILE A 29 -27.09 -4.36 25.32
CA ILE A 29 -26.51 -4.24 23.97
C ILE A 29 -26.10 -2.79 23.71
N LEU A 30 -27.03 -1.85 23.94
CA LEU A 30 -26.80 -0.42 23.80
C LEU A 30 -25.64 0.05 24.67
N LYS A 31 -25.63 -0.29 25.97
CA LYS A 31 -24.55 0.06 26.90
C LYS A 31 -23.22 -0.52 26.46
N GLY A 32 -23.18 -1.79 26.06
CA GLY A 32 -21.96 -2.46 25.62
C GLY A 32 -21.35 -1.83 24.36
N VAL A 33 -22.18 -1.54 23.35
CA VAL A 33 -21.74 -0.86 22.14
C VAL A 33 -21.23 0.55 22.49
N LYS A 34 -22.00 1.34 23.25
CA LYS A 34 -21.59 2.69 23.66
C LYS A 34 -20.28 2.72 24.45
N LEU A 35 -20.09 1.80 25.40
CA LEU A 35 -18.86 1.70 26.18
C LEU A 35 -17.64 1.45 25.27
N LYS A 36 -17.77 0.52 24.33
CA LYS A 36 -16.68 0.17 23.42
C LYS A 36 -16.28 1.32 22.49
N PHE A 37 -17.26 2.01 21.91
CA PHE A 37 -16.96 3.20 21.11
C PHE A 37 -16.32 4.31 21.95
N ARG A 38 -16.79 4.49 23.19
CA ARG A 38 -16.22 5.45 24.14
C ARG A 38 -14.77 5.12 24.50
N GLU A 39 -14.40 3.85 24.64
CA GLU A 39 -13.01 3.41 24.85
C GLU A 39 -12.08 3.85 23.71
N PHE A 40 -12.62 4.02 22.49
CA PHE A 40 -11.88 4.52 21.33
C PHE A 40 -11.97 6.04 21.15
N GLY A 41 -12.60 6.74 22.11
CA GLY A 41 -12.83 8.18 22.02
C GLY A 41 -13.84 8.57 20.94
N ILE A 42 -14.76 7.66 20.59
CA ILE A 42 -15.84 7.87 19.62
C ILE A 42 -17.16 7.91 20.39
N ARG A 43 -17.99 8.92 20.12
CA ARG A 43 -19.33 9.04 20.68
C ARG A 43 -20.37 8.52 19.68
N LEU A 44 -21.45 7.99 20.23
CA LEU A 44 -22.64 7.56 19.49
C LEU A 44 -23.80 8.43 19.96
N GLY A 45 -24.42 9.16 19.03
CA GLY A 45 -25.46 10.12 19.37
C GLY A 45 -26.36 10.43 18.19
N ASP A 46 -27.39 11.22 18.43
CA ASP A 46 -28.17 11.86 17.38
C ASP A 46 -27.71 13.32 17.37
N LYS A 47 -27.11 13.80 16.27
CA LYS A 47 -26.53 15.15 16.19
C LYS A 47 -27.57 16.24 16.43
N LYS A 48 -28.87 15.97 16.18
CA LYS A 48 -29.97 16.90 16.51
C LYS A 48 -30.17 17.04 18.01
N LYS A 49 -29.85 16.00 18.79
CA LYS A 49 -29.98 15.97 20.26
C LYS A 49 -28.65 16.26 20.97
N GLN A 50 -27.53 16.00 20.32
CA GLN A 50 -26.17 16.14 20.84
C GLN A 50 -25.36 16.99 19.84
N PRO A 51 -25.51 18.32 19.86
CA PRO A 51 -24.87 19.20 18.88
C PRO A 51 -23.33 19.24 19.04
N ASP A 52 -22.79 18.69 20.12
CA ASP A 52 -21.37 18.69 20.43
C ASP A 52 -20.60 17.49 19.87
N LEU A 53 -21.26 16.60 19.10
CA LEU A 53 -20.59 15.50 18.38
C LEU A 53 -19.44 16.04 17.52
N LYS A 54 -18.28 15.38 17.60
CA LYS A 54 -17.12 15.70 16.77
C LYS A 54 -17.33 15.17 15.35
N PRO A 55 -16.59 15.67 14.36
CA PRO A 55 -16.72 15.20 12.97
C PRO A 55 -16.56 13.67 12.81
N TRP A 56 -15.71 13.05 13.63
CA TRP A 56 -15.47 11.60 13.63
C TRP A 56 -16.40 10.80 14.56
N ASP A 57 -17.35 11.46 15.24
CA ASP A 57 -18.35 10.76 16.05
C ASP A 57 -19.44 10.18 15.11
N ILE A 58 -20.15 9.14 15.57
CA ILE A 58 -21.21 8.49 14.80
C ILE A 58 -22.56 9.10 15.17
N ASP A 59 -23.24 9.64 14.15
CA ASP A 59 -24.60 10.13 14.20
C ASP A 59 -25.58 9.00 13.85
N VAL A 60 -26.24 8.42 14.85
CA VAL A 60 -27.15 7.28 14.71
C VAL A 60 -28.57 7.78 14.47
N HIS A 61 -29.10 7.46 13.29
CA HIS A 61 -30.47 7.80 12.88
C HIS A 61 -31.46 6.67 13.15
N ASP A 62 -30.99 5.42 13.18
CA ASP A 62 -31.83 4.23 13.41
C ASP A 62 -31.36 3.41 14.62
N PRO A 63 -32.19 3.22 15.67
CA PRO A 63 -31.79 2.47 16.86
C PRO A 63 -31.52 0.97 16.60
N ARG A 64 -31.96 0.40 15.47
CA ARG A 64 -31.61 -0.97 15.07
C ARG A 64 -30.11 -1.14 14.84
N PHE A 65 -29.39 -0.04 14.60
CA PHE A 65 -27.93 0.04 14.52
C PHE A 65 -27.23 -0.71 15.65
N TYR A 66 -27.60 -0.43 16.90
CA TYR A 66 -26.89 -0.97 18.06
C TYR A 66 -26.94 -2.50 18.09
N ARG A 67 -28.11 -3.07 17.79
CA ARG A 67 -28.29 -4.53 17.72
C ARG A 67 -27.51 -5.14 16.55
N ARG A 68 -27.54 -4.49 15.37
CA ARG A 68 -26.83 -4.98 14.18
C ARG A 68 -25.31 -4.97 14.36
N VAL A 69 -24.76 -3.88 14.90
CA VAL A 69 -23.32 -3.77 15.20
C VAL A 69 -22.87 -4.73 16.30
N ALA A 70 -23.70 -4.97 17.32
CA ALA A 70 -23.35 -5.93 18.37
C ALA A 70 -23.29 -7.38 17.87
N VAL A 71 -24.16 -7.74 16.92
CA VAL A 71 -24.29 -9.11 16.39
C VAL A 71 -23.32 -9.36 15.24
N ASP A 72 -23.28 -8.47 14.25
CA ASP A 72 -22.56 -8.67 13.00
C ASP A 72 -21.24 -7.86 12.94
N HIS A 73 -20.85 -7.21 14.06
CA HIS A 73 -19.57 -6.52 14.23
C HIS A 73 -19.22 -5.58 13.07
N ALA A 74 -18.06 -5.80 12.41
CA ALA A 74 -17.56 -4.97 11.33
C ALA A 74 -18.43 -5.01 10.08
N LEU A 75 -18.99 -6.17 9.78
CA LEU A 75 -19.96 -6.30 8.70
C LEU A 75 -21.21 -5.46 9.02
N GLY A 76 -21.73 -5.58 10.25
CA GLY A 76 -22.88 -4.80 10.71
C GLY A 76 -22.64 -3.30 10.69
N LEU A 77 -21.46 -2.82 11.10
CA LEU A 77 -21.12 -1.40 11.07
C LEU A 77 -21.13 -0.84 9.64
N GLY A 78 -20.50 -1.54 8.69
CA GLY A 78 -20.47 -1.10 7.30
C GLY A 78 -21.80 -1.24 6.57
N GLU A 79 -22.56 -2.31 6.79
CA GLU A 79 -23.89 -2.48 6.18
C GLU A 79 -24.88 -1.42 6.65
N THR A 80 -24.89 -1.13 7.95
CA THR A 80 -25.78 -0.10 8.49
C THR A 80 -25.39 1.30 8.04
N TYR A 81 -24.11 1.54 7.73
CA TYR A 81 -23.70 2.77 7.06
C TYR A 81 -24.30 2.81 5.65
N MET A 82 -24.13 1.76 4.86
CA MET A 82 -24.67 1.67 3.50
C MET A 82 -26.20 1.79 3.44
N GLU A 83 -26.90 1.38 4.49
CA GLU A 83 -28.35 1.47 4.65
C GLU A 83 -28.84 2.83 5.19
N GLY A 84 -27.93 3.75 5.52
CA GLY A 84 -28.27 5.09 6.02
C GLY A 84 -28.77 5.12 7.47
N TRP A 85 -28.43 4.09 8.27
CA TRP A 85 -28.83 4.04 9.69
C TRP A 85 -27.97 4.93 10.57
N TRP A 86 -26.78 5.30 10.09
CA TRP A 86 -25.89 6.23 10.73
C TRP A 86 -25.00 6.95 9.72
N ASP A 87 -24.54 8.14 10.10
CA ASP A 87 -23.62 8.99 9.35
C ASP A 87 -22.45 9.46 10.22
N CYS A 88 -21.40 9.96 9.57
CA CYS A 88 -20.21 10.52 10.21
C CYS A 88 -19.57 11.52 9.24
N ASP A 89 -19.26 12.74 9.73
CA ASP A 89 -18.72 13.80 8.87
C ASP A 89 -17.27 13.49 8.44
N ASP A 90 -16.51 12.75 9.26
CA ASP A 90 -15.11 12.37 9.01
C ASP A 90 -14.87 10.87 9.26
N ILE A 91 -15.32 10.05 8.31
CA ILE A 91 -15.16 8.58 8.32
C ILE A 91 -13.68 8.18 8.34
N LEU A 92 -12.79 8.97 7.73
CA LEU A 92 -11.35 8.70 7.72
C LEU A 92 -10.79 8.76 9.14
N GLU A 93 -11.09 9.83 9.88
CA GLU A 93 -10.64 10.01 11.26
C GLU A 93 -11.32 9.02 12.21
N LEU A 94 -12.60 8.70 12.01
CA LEU A 94 -13.30 7.63 12.73
C LEU A 94 -12.51 6.31 12.65
N TRP A 95 -12.20 5.87 11.43
CA TRP A 95 -11.46 4.63 11.22
C TRP A 95 -10.01 4.70 11.69
N TYR A 96 -9.35 5.84 11.52
CA TYR A 96 -7.99 6.04 12.02
C TYR A 96 -7.92 5.83 13.54
N ARG A 97 -8.91 6.35 14.29
CA ARG A 97 -9.04 6.15 15.74
C ARG A 97 -9.28 4.70 16.11
N PHE A 98 -10.19 4.03 15.41
CA PHE A 98 -10.42 2.60 15.59
C PHE A 98 -9.12 1.79 15.45
N TYR A 99 -8.37 2.04 14.38
CA TYR A 99 -7.11 1.33 14.15
C TYR A 99 -6.04 1.66 15.19
N LYS A 100 -5.98 2.90 15.68
CA LYS A 100 -5.03 3.30 16.71
C LYS A 100 -5.36 2.72 18.08
N ALA A 101 -6.65 2.57 18.42
CA ALA A 101 -7.09 2.11 19.73
C ALA A 101 -6.90 0.59 19.96
N GLY A 102 -6.67 -0.20 18.90
CA GLY A 102 -6.40 -1.63 19.00
C GLY A 102 -7.52 -2.48 18.38
N PRO A 103 -7.42 -3.83 18.44
CA PRO A 103 -8.34 -4.70 17.73
C PRO A 103 -9.77 -4.52 18.24
N TRP A 104 -10.66 -4.06 17.36
CA TRP A 104 -12.09 -3.94 17.63
C TRP A 104 -12.82 -5.30 17.63
N ILE A 105 -12.12 -6.42 17.40
CA ILE A 105 -12.75 -7.74 17.33
C ILE A 105 -12.63 -8.45 18.69
N PRO A 106 -13.75 -8.76 19.37
CA PRO A 106 -13.71 -9.53 20.61
C PRO A 106 -13.19 -10.95 20.33
N PHE A 107 -12.54 -11.53 21.34
CA PHE A 107 -11.90 -12.85 21.32
C PHE A 107 -12.80 -13.99 20.79
N SER A 108 -14.12 -13.87 20.85
CA SER A 108 -15.09 -14.87 20.37
C SER A 108 -15.13 -15.06 18.85
N ALA A 109 -14.74 -14.07 18.04
CA ALA A 109 -14.61 -14.26 16.59
C ALA A 109 -13.44 -15.21 16.24
N ARG A 110 -12.44 -15.33 17.12
CA ARG A 110 -11.31 -16.25 16.91
C ARG A 110 -11.71 -17.72 16.91
N LEU A 111 -12.83 -18.09 17.55
CA LEU A 111 -13.27 -19.49 17.59
C LEU A 111 -13.85 -19.95 16.25
N VAL A 112 -14.51 -19.03 15.52
CA VAL A 112 -15.04 -19.30 14.17
C VAL A 112 -13.91 -19.33 13.14
N ASP A 113 -12.88 -18.48 13.29
CA ASP A 113 -11.68 -18.53 12.45
C ASP A 113 -10.84 -19.79 12.71
N TRP A 114 -10.79 -20.27 13.96
CA TRP A 114 -10.13 -21.53 14.33
C TRP A 114 -10.84 -22.76 13.74
N LEU A 115 -12.17 -22.74 13.68
CA LEU A 115 -12.98 -23.77 12.97
C LEU A 115 -13.04 -23.56 11.45
N GLY A 116 -12.62 -22.37 10.98
CA GLY A 116 -12.53 -21.96 9.59
C GLY A 116 -11.31 -22.48 8.83
N PHE A 117 -10.56 -23.44 9.40
CA PHE A 117 -9.63 -24.33 8.69
C PHE A 117 -10.40 -25.21 7.67
N VAL A 118 -11.00 -24.56 6.67
CA VAL A 118 -11.54 -25.23 5.52
C VAL A 118 -10.37 -25.41 4.54
N PRO A 119 -9.99 -26.63 4.15
CA PRO A 119 -8.87 -26.88 3.24
C PRO A 119 -9.14 -26.43 1.80
N ILE A 120 -10.11 -25.54 1.56
CA ILE A 120 -10.41 -25.01 0.22
C ILE A 120 -9.37 -23.96 -0.17
N ASN A 121 -8.86 -24.08 -1.40
CA ASN A 121 -8.06 -23.07 -2.06
C ASN A 121 -9.01 -22.07 -2.72
N ARG A 122 -9.26 -20.92 -2.08
CA ARG A 122 -10.18 -19.89 -2.62
C ARG A 122 -9.63 -19.21 -3.87
N GLN A 123 -8.35 -19.41 -4.16
CA GLN A 123 -7.62 -18.90 -5.33
C GLN A 123 -7.38 -20.02 -6.35
N SER A 124 -8.26 -21.03 -6.43
CA SER A 124 -8.25 -21.98 -7.53
C SER A 124 -8.53 -21.26 -8.86
N GLU A 125 -8.26 -21.92 -9.99
CA GLU A 125 -8.52 -21.31 -11.31
C GLU A 125 -9.99 -20.96 -11.52
N GLU A 126 -10.88 -21.85 -11.11
CA GLU A 126 -12.32 -21.68 -11.27
C GLU A 126 -12.83 -20.50 -10.42
N LEU A 127 -12.42 -20.43 -9.15
CA LEU A 127 -12.87 -19.38 -8.23
C LEU A 127 -12.27 -18.01 -8.54
N SER A 128 -11.03 -17.96 -9.03
CA SER A 128 -10.38 -16.70 -9.40
C SER A 128 -11.10 -16.04 -10.59
N LYS A 129 -11.60 -16.83 -11.54
CA LYS A 129 -12.43 -16.33 -12.65
C LYS A 129 -13.75 -15.74 -12.15
N GLU A 130 -14.44 -16.39 -11.22
CA GLU A 130 -15.70 -15.88 -10.65
C GLU A 130 -15.52 -14.55 -9.90
N VAL A 131 -14.44 -14.40 -9.14
CA VAL A 131 -14.12 -13.16 -8.42
C VAL A 131 -13.77 -12.03 -9.39
N ALA A 132 -12.96 -12.32 -10.41
CA ALA A 132 -12.59 -11.33 -11.42
C ALA A 132 -13.81 -10.80 -12.19
N ILE A 133 -14.76 -11.68 -12.56
CA ILE A 133 -16.01 -11.27 -13.20
C ILE A 133 -16.79 -10.31 -12.28
N LYS A 134 -17.05 -10.70 -11.02
CA LYS A 134 -17.87 -9.88 -10.11
C LYS A 134 -17.26 -8.52 -9.74
N HIS A 135 -15.93 -8.42 -9.59
CA HIS A 135 -15.28 -7.18 -9.17
C HIS A 135 -15.05 -6.20 -10.33
N TYR A 136 -14.77 -6.71 -11.54
CA TYR A 136 -14.53 -5.85 -12.71
C TYR A 136 -15.78 -5.56 -13.54
N ASP A 137 -16.89 -6.29 -13.33
CA ASP A 137 -18.23 -5.95 -13.88
C ASP A 137 -18.82 -4.64 -13.32
N LEU A 138 -18.12 -3.96 -12.40
CA LEU A 138 -18.45 -2.58 -12.00
C LEU A 138 -18.33 -1.59 -13.17
N GLY A 139 -17.66 -1.99 -14.27
CA GLY A 139 -17.59 -1.28 -15.52
C GLY A 139 -16.46 -0.24 -15.56
N ASN A 140 -15.83 -0.12 -16.73
CA ASN A 140 -14.69 0.80 -16.97
C ASN A 140 -15.01 2.27 -16.66
N GLN A 141 -16.28 2.69 -16.67
CA GLN A 141 -16.67 4.08 -16.42
C GLN A 141 -16.30 4.55 -15.01
N LEU A 142 -16.66 3.79 -13.98
CA LEU A 142 -16.30 4.11 -12.58
C LEU A 142 -14.78 4.32 -12.45
N PHE A 143 -14.01 3.36 -12.95
CA PHE A 143 -12.55 3.41 -12.87
C PHE A 143 -11.98 4.58 -13.68
N SER A 144 -12.50 4.89 -14.86
CA SER A 144 -12.04 6.02 -15.67
C SER A 144 -12.26 7.39 -15.03
N TYR A 145 -13.29 7.53 -14.17
CA TYR A 145 -13.54 8.77 -13.43
C TYR A 145 -12.78 8.85 -12.11
N MET A 146 -12.34 7.72 -11.56
CA MET A 146 -11.69 7.64 -10.26
C MET A 146 -10.16 7.61 -10.35
N LEU A 147 -9.62 6.86 -11.31
CA LEU A 147 -8.20 6.56 -11.45
C LEU A 147 -7.45 7.66 -12.22
N ASP A 148 -6.16 7.46 -12.40
CA ASP A 148 -5.33 8.29 -13.29
C ASP A 148 -5.59 7.96 -14.77
N LYS A 149 -5.00 8.76 -15.65
CA LYS A 149 -5.10 8.60 -17.12
C LYS A 149 -4.62 7.24 -17.64
N ASN A 150 -3.76 6.54 -16.89
CA ASN A 150 -3.29 5.21 -17.26
C ASN A 150 -4.10 4.08 -16.63
N MET A 151 -5.24 4.38 -15.98
CA MET A 151 -6.15 3.39 -15.38
C MET A 151 -5.46 2.48 -14.36
N CYS A 152 -4.57 3.02 -13.52
CA CYS A 152 -3.87 2.24 -12.49
C CYS A 152 -4.69 2.13 -11.21
N TYR A 153 -5.29 0.97 -10.98
CA TYR A 153 -5.94 0.62 -9.72
C TYR A 153 -4.93 -0.01 -8.73
N SER A 154 -3.87 0.73 -8.44
CA SER A 154 -2.79 0.37 -7.52
C SER A 154 -2.18 1.63 -6.90
N CYS A 155 -1.33 1.49 -5.89
CA CYS A 155 -0.70 2.62 -5.23
C CYS A 155 0.20 3.45 -6.16
N GLY A 156 0.08 4.78 -6.12
CA GLY A 156 1.08 5.69 -6.72
C GLY A 156 2.30 5.89 -5.82
N TYR A 157 3.35 6.51 -6.35
CA TYR A 157 4.55 6.87 -5.60
C TYR A 157 4.61 8.40 -5.47
N TRP A 158 4.54 8.92 -4.24
CA TRP A 158 4.26 10.34 -3.97
C TRP A 158 5.48 11.13 -3.52
N ALA A 159 6.69 10.59 -3.68
CA ALA A 159 7.92 11.24 -3.24
C ALA A 159 8.10 12.63 -3.87
N ASN A 160 7.78 12.77 -5.17
CA ASN A 160 7.94 14.01 -5.94
C ASN A 160 6.65 14.42 -6.68
N ALA A 161 5.52 13.80 -6.35
CA ALA A 161 4.26 14.02 -7.05
C ALA A 161 3.27 14.84 -6.20
N ASP A 162 2.65 15.83 -6.85
CA ASP A 162 1.59 16.65 -6.25
C ASP A 162 0.17 16.20 -6.66
N ASN A 163 0.07 15.26 -7.60
CA ASN A 163 -1.21 14.74 -8.10
C ASN A 163 -1.13 13.25 -8.46
N LEU A 164 -2.30 12.62 -8.63
CA LEU A 164 -2.43 11.19 -8.87
C LEU A 164 -1.80 10.74 -10.19
N ASP A 165 -1.96 11.51 -11.28
CA ASP A 165 -1.39 11.17 -12.58
C ASP A 165 0.14 11.08 -12.49
N GLN A 166 0.77 12.09 -11.87
CA GLN A 166 2.22 12.10 -11.69
C GLN A 166 2.67 10.99 -10.73
N ALA A 167 1.94 10.75 -9.64
CA ALA A 167 2.29 9.70 -8.68
C ALA A 167 2.25 8.31 -9.33
N GLN A 168 1.33 8.08 -10.27
CA GLN A 168 1.27 6.82 -11.02
C GLN A 168 2.43 6.69 -12.00
N LEU A 169 2.75 7.75 -12.76
CA LEU A 169 3.92 7.77 -13.63
C LEU A 169 5.23 7.54 -12.87
N ASP A 170 5.39 8.19 -11.71
CA ASP A 170 6.56 8.03 -10.84
C ASP A 170 6.68 6.59 -10.32
N LYS A 171 5.56 5.94 -9.96
CA LYS A 171 5.54 4.52 -9.59
C LYS A 171 5.92 3.62 -10.77
N MET A 172 5.41 3.89 -11.97
CA MET A 172 5.74 3.09 -13.16
C MET A 172 7.23 3.20 -13.48
N ASP A 173 7.77 4.42 -13.41
CA ASP A 173 9.18 4.70 -13.62
C ASP A 173 10.06 4.05 -12.54
N LEU A 174 9.66 4.13 -11.27
CA LEU A 174 10.35 3.45 -10.17
C LEU A 174 10.46 1.95 -10.40
N ILE A 175 9.38 1.29 -10.84
CA ILE A 175 9.38 -0.15 -11.16
C ILE A 175 10.35 -0.44 -12.32
N ALA A 176 10.29 0.36 -13.39
CA ALA A 176 11.18 0.18 -14.54
C ALA A 176 12.66 0.32 -14.17
N ARG A 177 13.01 1.33 -13.35
CA ARG A 177 14.38 1.55 -12.87
C ARG A 177 14.84 0.44 -11.94
N LYS A 178 14.00 -0.01 -11.00
CA LYS A 178 14.31 -1.16 -10.13
C LYS A 178 14.54 -2.46 -10.89
N LEU A 179 13.82 -2.63 -12.01
CA LEU A 179 14.01 -3.76 -12.91
C LEU A 179 15.18 -3.55 -13.88
N LYS A 180 15.88 -2.42 -13.86
CA LYS A 180 16.96 -2.10 -14.81
C LYS A 180 16.54 -2.42 -16.25
N LEU A 181 15.40 -1.87 -16.68
CA LEU A 181 14.88 -2.09 -18.03
C LEU A 181 15.76 -1.41 -19.07
N GLU A 182 16.15 -2.15 -20.10
CA GLU A 182 16.90 -1.67 -21.25
C GLU A 182 16.13 -1.92 -22.55
N PRO A 183 16.33 -1.08 -23.59
CA PRO A 183 15.71 -1.30 -24.90
C PRO A 183 15.91 -2.72 -25.43
N GLY A 184 14.84 -3.32 -25.96
CA GLY A 184 14.87 -4.67 -26.54
C GLY A 184 14.62 -5.81 -25.55
N MET A 185 14.58 -5.57 -24.24
CA MET A 185 14.20 -6.60 -23.26
C MET A 185 12.75 -7.07 -23.45
N LYS A 186 12.48 -8.33 -23.10
CA LYS A 186 11.15 -8.93 -23.03
C LYS A 186 10.69 -9.04 -21.58
N VAL A 187 9.57 -8.40 -21.26
CA VAL A 187 9.05 -8.25 -19.90
C VAL A 187 7.72 -8.98 -19.73
N LEU A 188 7.57 -9.71 -18.64
CA LEU A 188 6.31 -10.35 -18.24
C LEU A 188 5.55 -9.46 -17.25
N ASP A 189 4.28 -9.21 -17.54
CA ASP A 189 3.33 -8.52 -16.67
C ASP A 189 2.24 -9.50 -16.22
N LEU A 190 2.29 -9.94 -14.96
CA LEU A 190 1.28 -10.83 -14.39
C LEU A 190 0.16 -10.01 -13.74
N GLY A 191 -1.03 -10.04 -14.34
CA GLY A 191 -2.16 -9.21 -13.94
C GLY A 191 -2.11 -7.82 -14.54
N CYS A 192 -2.02 -7.73 -15.87
CA CYS A 192 -1.74 -6.47 -16.58
C CYS A 192 -2.81 -5.37 -16.47
N GLY A 193 -3.96 -5.66 -15.84
CA GLY A 193 -5.07 -4.73 -15.69
C GLY A 193 -5.51 -4.17 -17.04
N TRP A 194 -5.69 -2.85 -17.11
CA TRP A 194 -6.03 -2.10 -18.32
C TRP A 194 -4.83 -1.80 -19.25
N GLY A 195 -3.63 -2.34 -18.96
CA GLY A 195 -2.45 -2.21 -19.82
C GLY A 195 -1.65 -0.91 -19.68
N GLY A 196 -2.00 -0.03 -18.74
CA GLY A 196 -1.32 1.26 -18.56
C GLY A 196 0.18 1.15 -18.30
N MET A 197 0.59 0.20 -17.44
CA MET A 197 2.01 -0.06 -17.18
C MET A 197 2.73 -0.63 -18.41
N ALA A 198 2.12 -1.61 -19.09
CA ALA A 198 2.68 -2.20 -20.30
C ALA A 198 2.91 -1.15 -21.40
N LYS A 199 1.92 -0.27 -21.64
CA LYS A 199 2.05 0.88 -22.54
C LYS A 199 3.22 1.78 -22.15
N PHE A 200 3.27 2.21 -20.90
CA PHE A 200 4.32 3.09 -20.40
C PHE A 200 5.72 2.50 -20.60
N LEU A 201 5.91 1.22 -20.26
CA LEU A 201 7.18 0.54 -20.44
C LEU A 201 7.58 0.45 -21.92
N ALA A 202 6.66 0.04 -22.79
CA ALA A 202 6.92 -0.08 -24.22
C ALA A 202 7.29 1.27 -24.87
N GLU A 203 6.58 2.34 -24.51
CA GLU A 203 6.82 3.68 -25.06
C GLU A 203 8.11 4.29 -24.54
N LYS A 204 8.35 4.25 -23.22
CA LYS A 204 9.45 4.97 -22.57
C LYS A 204 10.76 4.18 -22.55
N TYR A 205 10.69 2.89 -22.23
CA TYR A 205 11.86 2.01 -22.06
C TYR A 205 12.14 1.14 -23.29
N LYS A 206 11.29 1.19 -24.33
CA LYS A 206 11.48 0.47 -25.60
C LYS A 206 11.63 -1.04 -25.42
N VAL A 207 10.92 -1.59 -24.44
CA VAL A 207 10.83 -3.03 -24.17
C VAL A 207 9.62 -3.64 -24.86
N SER A 208 9.63 -4.95 -25.05
CA SER A 208 8.43 -5.72 -25.39
C SER A 208 7.77 -6.25 -24.11
N VAL A 209 6.44 -6.22 -24.03
CA VAL A 209 5.70 -6.67 -22.84
C VAL A 209 4.70 -7.76 -23.21
N VAL A 210 4.68 -8.86 -22.45
CA VAL A 210 3.61 -9.86 -22.52
C VAL A 210 2.80 -9.79 -21.24
N GLY A 211 1.55 -9.40 -21.34
CA GLY A 211 0.62 -9.25 -20.23
C GLY A 211 -0.38 -10.38 -20.14
N TYR A 212 -0.54 -10.98 -18.96
CA TYR A 212 -1.56 -11.97 -18.66
C TYR A 212 -2.68 -11.37 -17.81
N ASN A 213 -3.93 -11.61 -18.20
CA ASN A 213 -5.10 -11.21 -17.43
C ASN A 213 -6.30 -12.12 -17.73
N ILE A 214 -7.19 -12.30 -16.75
CA ILE A 214 -8.41 -13.12 -16.87
C ILE A 214 -9.69 -12.29 -17.04
N SER A 215 -9.62 -10.96 -16.85
CA SER A 215 -10.77 -10.07 -17.01
C SER A 215 -10.98 -9.68 -18.47
N LYS A 216 -12.13 -10.07 -19.04
CA LYS A 216 -12.48 -9.80 -20.44
C LYS A 216 -12.50 -8.30 -20.75
N GLU A 217 -13.08 -7.48 -19.88
CA GLU A 217 -13.19 -6.03 -20.10
C GLU A 217 -11.82 -5.34 -20.06
N GLN A 218 -10.98 -5.72 -19.09
CA GLN A 218 -9.63 -5.19 -18.96
C GLN A 218 -8.75 -5.60 -20.15
N VAL A 219 -8.82 -6.86 -20.58
CA VAL A 219 -8.10 -7.35 -21.76
C VAL A 219 -8.51 -6.60 -23.03
N ALA A 220 -9.82 -6.43 -23.24
CA ALA A 220 -10.32 -5.69 -24.41
C ALA A 220 -9.81 -4.24 -24.41
N TYR A 221 -9.83 -3.57 -23.25
CA TYR A 221 -9.30 -2.23 -23.09
C TYR A 221 -7.78 -2.19 -23.34
N ALA A 222 -7.00 -3.09 -22.71
CA ALA A 222 -5.56 -3.14 -22.81
C ALA A 222 -5.09 -3.40 -24.25
N ARG A 223 -5.75 -4.31 -24.99
CA ARG A 223 -5.46 -4.57 -26.41
C ARG A 223 -5.67 -3.34 -27.27
N LYS A 224 -6.75 -2.60 -27.02
CA LYS A 224 -7.02 -1.34 -27.74
C LYS A 224 -5.99 -0.27 -27.37
N LEU A 225 -5.66 -0.14 -26.09
CA LEU A 225 -4.71 0.85 -25.59
C LEU A 225 -3.29 0.63 -26.16
N CYS A 226 -2.89 -0.62 -26.39
CA CYS A 226 -1.53 -0.99 -26.77
C CYS A 226 -1.40 -1.51 -28.22
N ALA A 227 -2.40 -1.30 -29.08
CA ALA A 227 -2.48 -1.93 -30.41
C ALA A 227 -1.25 -1.69 -31.31
N ASP A 228 -0.66 -0.50 -31.23
CA ASP A 228 0.49 -0.09 -32.06
C ASP A 228 1.84 -0.16 -31.32
N LEU A 229 1.88 -0.88 -30.19
CA LEU A 229 3.06 -1.04 -29.35
C LEU A 229 3.53 -2.49 -29.33
N PRO A 230 4.80 -2.77 -28.99
CA PRO A 230 5.31 -4.13 -28.80
C PRO A 230 4.76 -4.77 -27.50
N VAL A 231 3.44 -4.84 -27.37
CA VAL A 231 2.72 -5.34 -26.20
C VAL A 231 1.73 -6.41 -26.64
N GLU A 232 1.89 -7.62 -26.10
CA GLU A 232 0.98 -8.74 -26.32
C GLU A 232 0.11 -8.95 -25.06
N ILE A 233 -1.22 -8.90 -25.21
CA ILE A 233 -2.16 -9.15 -24.10
C ILE A 233 -2.87 -10.49 -24.28
N ARG A 234 -2.62 -11.42 -23.37
CA ARG A 234 -3.16 -12.77 -23.34
C ARG A 234 -4.29 -12.88 -22.31
N MET A 235 -5.45 -13.34 -22.76
CA MET A 235 -6.62 -13.58 -21.90
C MET A 235 -6.56 -14.97 -21.29
N GLU A 236 -5.54 -15.20 -20.46
CA GLU A 236 -5.22 -16.51 -19.90
C GLU A 236 -4.83 -16.41 -18.44
N ASP A 237 -4.96 -17.54 -17.73
CA ASP A 237 -4.42 -17.65 -16.39
C ASP A 237 -2.89 -17.66 -16.42
N TYR A 238 -2.27 -16.90 -15.53
CA TYR A 238 -0.81 -16.79 -15.42
C TYR A 238 -0.10 -18.14 -15.24
N ARG A 239 -0.79 -19.16 -14.72
CA ARG A 239 -0.22 -20.51 -14.55
C ARG A 239 0.15 -21.18 -15.86
N LYS A 240 -0.34 -20.67 -16.99
CA LYS A 240 -0.06 -21.16 -18.34
C LYS A 240 1.21 -20.56 -18.95
N VAL A 241 1.86 -19.60 -18.29
CA VAL A 241 3.12 -19.02 -18.79
C VAL A 241 4.17 -20.12 -18.95
N ASN A 242 4.73 -20.22 -20.15
CA ASN A 242 5.68 -21.28 -20.55
C ASN A 242 6.87 -20.73 -21.38
N GLU A 243 7.17 -19.44 -21.25
CA GLU A 243 8.25 -18.75 -21.98
C GLU A 243 9.25 -18.09 -21.01
N LYS A 244 10.41 -17.70 -21.54
CA LYS A 244 11.46 -17.00 -20.79
C LYS A 244 11.41 -15.48 -21.00
N PHE A 245 11.63 -14.73 -19.92
CA PHE A 245 11.58 -13.28 -19.88
C PHE A 245 12.83 -12.70 -19.22
N ASP A 246 13.27 -11.54 -19.69
CA ASP A 246 14.37 -10.79 -19.08
C ASP A 246 13.97 -10.27 -17.70
N ARG A 247 12.71 -9.83 -17.57
CA ARG A 247 12.18 -9.21 -16.36
C ARG A 247 10.74 -9.64 -16.13
N ILE A 248 10.36 -9.80 -14.87
CA ILE A 248 8.99 -10.13 -14.46
C ILE A 248 8.53 -9.09 -13.45
N TYR A 249 7.31 -8.60 -13.59
CA TYR A 249 6.68 -7.79 -12.54
C TYR A 249 5.21 -8.13 -12.37
N HIS A 250 4.67 -7.76 -11.21
CA HIS A 250 3.25 -7.76 -10.95
C HIS A 250 2.89 -6.76 -9.86
N ILE A 251 1.72 -6.14 -9.98
CA ILE A 251 1.27 -5.02 -9.16
C ILE A 251 -0.13 -5.34 -8.64
N GLY A 252 -0.28 -5.49 -7.31
CA GLY A 252 -1.57 -5.81 -6.70
C GLY A 252 -2.10 -7.20 -7.10
N PHE A 253 -1.23 -8.08 -7.58
CA PHE A 253 -1.57 -9.42 -8.07
C PHE A 253 -1.42 -10.49 -6.99
N PHE A 254 -0.42 -10.35 -6.13
CA PHE A 254 -0.02 -11.40 -5.19
C PHE A 254 -1.10 -11.66 -4.12
N GLU A 255 -1.90 -10.63 -3.83
CA GLU A 255 -3.10 -10.64 -3.00
C GLU A 255 -4.17 -11.65 -3.48
N HIS A 256 -4.10 -12.04 -4.76
CA HIS A 256 -5.00 -12.98 -5.40
C HIS A 256 -4.38 -14.37 -5.62
N VAL A 257 -3.10 -14.56 -5.27
CA VAL A 257 -2.44 -15.87 -5.39
C VAL A 257 -2.81 -16.77 -4.21
N GLY A 258 -2.87 -16.21 -3.00
CA GLY A 258 -3.20 -16.93 -1.77
C GLY A 258 -2.07 -17.84 -1.25
N ARG A 259 -1.91 -17.90 0.08
CA ARG A 259 -0.75 -18.52 0.75
C ARG A 259 -0.46 -19.96 0.31
N LYS A 260 -1.51 -20.76 0.04
CA LYS A 260 -1.38 -22.16 -0.42
C LYS A 260 -0.69 -22.30 -1.79
N ASN A 261 -0.64 -21.23 -2.59
CA ASN A 261 -0.09 -21.24 -3.93
C ASN A 261 1.24 -20.46 -4.04
N TYR A 262 1.70 -19.77 -3.00
CA TYR A 262 2.90 -18.92 -3.05
C TYR A 262 4.15 -19.67 -3.50
N ARG A 263 4.39 -20.89 -2.98
CA ARG A 263 5.54 -21.70 -3.40
C ARG A 263 5.53 -22.00 -4.91
N LYS A 264 4.38 -22.46 -5.42
CA LYS A 264 4.19 -22.76 -6.85
C LYS A 264 4.28 -21.50 -7.72
N PHE A 265 3.85 -20.37 -7.18
CA PHE A 265 3.98 -19.06 -7.85
C PHE A 265 5.46 -18.70 -8.04
N PHE A 266 6.29 -18.77 -6.99
CA PHE A 266 7.73 -18.50 -7.12
C PHE A 266 8.46 -19.53 -7.98
N GLU A 267 8.06 -20.80 -7.93
CA GLU A 267 8.57 -21.82 -8.86
C GLU A 267 8.28 -21.46 -10.32
N LEU A 268 7.05 -21.02 -10.61
CA LEU A 268 6.64 -20.57 -11.94
C LEU A 268 7.43 -19.35 -12.38
N THR A 269 7.53 -18.30 -11.57
CA THR A 269 8.25 -17.08 -11.97
C THR A 269 9.73 -17.37 -12.13
N ASN A 270 10.35 -18.21 -11.29
CA ASN A 270 11.75 -18.62 -11.46
C ASN A 270 11.95 -19.37 -12.79
N ARG A 271 11.06 -20.32 -13.12
CA ARG A 271 11.10 -21.03 -14.40
C ARG A 271 10.94 -20.07 -15.58
N CYS A 272 10.13 -19.03 -15.48
CA CYS A 272 9.88 -18.09 -16.56
C CYS A 272 10.94 -16.97 -16.65
N LEU A 273 11.80 -16.80 -15.64
CA LEU A 273 12.84 -15.79 -15.64
C LEU A 273 14.12 -16.33 -16.30
N LYS A 274 14.84 -15.47 -17.04
CA LYS A 274 16.24 -15.73 -17.44
C LYS A 274 17.16 -15.72 -16.20
N ASP A 275 18.39 -16.22 -16.35
CA ASP A 275 19.25 -16.46 -15.19
C ASP A 275 19.87 -15.18 -14.61
N ASP A 276 19.98 -14.14 -15.43
CA ASP A 276 20.34 -12.76 -15.09
C ASP A 276 19.12 -11.84 -14.88
N GLY A 277 17.91 -12.42 -14.87
CA GLY A 277 16.68 -11.66 -14.80
C GLY A 277 16.34 -11.14 -13.40
N LEU A 278 15.48 -10.12 -13.36
CA LEU A 278 14.91 -9.57 -12.14
C LEU A 278 13.39 -9.76 -12.08
N HIS A 279 12.89 -10.13 -10.90
CA HIS A 279 11.47 -10.25 -10.60
C HIS A 279 11.09 -9.21 -9.52
N LEU A 280 10.09 -8.37 -9.82
CA LEU A 280 9.54 -7.40 -8.86
C LEU A 280 8.16 -7.83 -8.37
N VAL A 281 8.02 -7.92 -7.05
CA VAL A 281 6.77 -8.17 -6.33
C VAL A 281 6.27 -6.85 -5.74
N HIS A 282 5.16 -6.29 -6.24
CA HIS A 282 4.49 -5.14 -5.63
C HIS A 282 3.15 -5.56 -5.02
N THR A 283 3.04 -5.53 -3.69
CA THR A 283 1.89 -6.10 -2.97
C THR A 283 1.61 -5.39 -1.63
N ILE A 284 0.34 -5.35 -1.24
CA ILE A 284 -0.11 -5.00 0.10
C ILE A 284 0.19 -6.17 1.03
N ALA A 285 0.75 -5.90 2.23
CA ALA A 285 1.04 -6.94 3.21
C ALA A 285 0.49 -6.62 4.60
N VAL A 286 0.13 -7.65 5.36
CA VAL A 286 -0.28 -7.53 6.76
C VAL A 286 0.93 -7.37 7.66
N ILE A 287 0.72 -6.66 8.78
CA ILE A 287 1.76 -6.49 9.82
C ILE A 287 1.78 -7.64 10.85
N ASP A 288 0.81 -8.55 10.77
CA ASP A 288 0.64 -9.67 11.70
C ASP A 288 0.24 -10.92 10.92
N LYS A 289 1.08 -11.96 10.97
CA LYS A 289 0.87 -13.24 10.27
C LYS A 289 -0.44 -13.94 10.64
N ARG A 290 -1.01 -13.64 11.81
CA ARG A 290 -2.32 -14.17 12.27
C ARG A 290 -3.49 -13.62 11.46
N ILE A 291 -3.30 -12.54 10.72
CA ILE A 291 -4.28 -12.03 9.75
C ILE A 291 -4.11 -12.87 8.49
N ILE A 292 -5.13 -13.69 8.19
CA ILE A 292 -5.11 -14.65 7.08
C ILE A 292 -5.98 -14.16 5.91
N THR A 293 -7.01 -13.37 6.19
CA THR A 293 -7.91 -12.79 5.18
C THR A 293 -8.16 -11.32 5.46
N THR A 294 -8.69 -10.60 4.46
CA THR A 294 -9.33 -9.32 4.70
C THR A 294 -10.47 -9.48 5.72
N GLU A 295 -10.70 -8.42 6.46
CA GLU A 295 -11.85 -8.17 7.31
C GLU A 295 -13.17 -8.44 6.58
N GLU A 296 -14.17 -8.92 7.34
CA GLU A 296 -15.39 -9.53 6.79
C GLU A 296 -16.15 -8.61 5.82
N TRP A 297 -16.21 -7.29 6.09
CA TRP A 297 -16.90 -6.34 5.21
C TRP A 297 -16.19 -6.19 3.85
N THR A 298 -14.88 -5.97 3.82
CA THR A 298 -14.12 -5.83 2.58
C THR A 298 -14.09 -7.14 1.80
N ASN A 299 -13.97 -8.28 2.47
CA ASN A 299 -14.12 -9.58 1.81
C ASN A 299 -15.53 -9.79 1.23
N THR A 300 -16.57 -9.19 1.81
CA THR A 300 -17.95 -9.36 1.32
C THR A 300 -18.25 -8.44 0.14
N TYR A 301 -17.84 -7.17 0.21
CA TYR A 301 -18.30 -6.13 -0.71
C TYR A 301 -17.26 -5.70 -1.74
N ILE A 302 -15.97 -5.84 -1.46
CA ILE A 302 -14.91 -5.28 -2.31
C ILE A 302 -14.03 -6.38 -2.88
N PHE A 303 -13.31 -7.15 -2.05
CA PHE A 303 -12.35 -8.16 -2.50
C PHE A 303 -12.69 -9.57 -1.99
N PRO A 304 -13.73 -10.24 -2.53
CA PRO A 304 -14.05 -11.62 -2.16
C PRO A 304 -12.89 -12.57 -2.41
N GLY A 305 -12.44 -13.24 -1.34
CA GLY A 305 -11.34 -14.19 -1.41
C GLY A 305 -9.95 -13.55 -1.47
N GLY A 306 -9.82 -12.23 -1.32
CA GLY A 306 -8.51 -11.59 -1.20
C GLY A 306 -7.72 -12.12 0.01
N GLN A 307 -6.44 -12.40 -0.18
CA GLN A 307 -5.53 -12.83 0.88
C GLN A 307 -4.25 -12.02 0.84
N LEU A 308 -4.01 -11.25 1.90
CA LEU A 308 -2.81 -10.43 2.00
C LEU A 308 -1.63 -11.26 2.57
N PRO A 309 -0.45 -11.26 1.94
CA PRO A 309 0.75 -11.86 2.50
C PRO A 309 1.18 -11.19 3.80
N TYR A 310 1.87 -11.93 4.66
CA TYR A 310 2.76 -11.34 5.65
C TYR A 310 4.10 -10.99 4.99
N GLY A 311 4.80 -9.94 5.44
CA GLY A 311 6.06 -9.54 4.80
C GLY A 311 7.11 -10.66 4.72
N ALA A 312 7.18 -11.52 5.74
CA ALA A 312 8.10 -12.66 5.75
C ALA A 312 7.67 -13.81 4.82
N ASP A 313 6.41 -13.85 4.35
CA ASP A 313 5.97 -14.84 3.37
C ASP A 313 6.79 -14.72 2.07
N LEU A 314 7.25 -13.50 1.73
CA LEU A 314 8.08 -13.29 0.54
C LEU A 314 9.42 -14.02 0.64
N ASP A 315 10.07 -14.00 1.81
CA ASP A 315 11.29 -14.77 2.04
C ASP A 315 10.97 -16.26 2.10
N GLU A 316 10.09 -16.66 3.02
CA GLU A 316 9.76 -18.07 3.32
C GLU A 316 9.40 -18.87 2.07
N TYR A 317 8.54 -18.33 1.19
CA TYR A 317 8.08 -19.07 0.02
C TYR A 317 8.99 -18.96 -1.20
N SER A 318 9.91 -17.98 -1.24
CA SER A 318 10.86 -17.82 -2.34
C SER A 318 12.20 -18.55 -2.14
N GLN A 319 12.46 -19.10 -0.95
CA GLN A 319 13.70 -19.81 -0.62
C GLN A 319 14.09 -20.87 -1.66
N GLY A 320 15.35 -20.85 -2.10
CA GLY A 320 15.85 -21.76 -3.14
C GLY A 320 15.41 -21.44 -4.57
N TYR A 321 14.61 -20.39 -4.77
CA TYR A 321 14.28 -19.84 -6.10
C TYR A 321 14.83 -18.44 -6.30
N PHE A 322 14.82 -17.60 -5.26
CA PHE A 322 15.22 -16.22 -5.38
C PHE A 322 16.02 -15.72 -4.17
N ILE A 323 16.86 -14.73 -4.42
CA ILE A 323 17.48 -13.84 -3.45
C ILE A 323 16.71 -12.52 -3.47
N ILE A 324 16.36 -12.00 -2.29
CA ILE A 324 15.74 -10.66 -2.16
C ILE A 324 16.86 -9.61 -2.16
N GLU A 325 16.91 -8.79 -3.20
CA GLU A 325 17.93 -7.75 -3.41
C GLU A 325 17.53 -6.42 -2.76
N ASP A 326 16.24 -6.10 -2.77
CA ASP A 326 15.69 -4.88 -2.20
C ASP A 326 14.30 -5.15 -1.63
N LEU A 327 13.96 -4.49 -0.53
CA LEU A 327 12.62 -4.49 0.04
C LEU A 327 12.25 -3.07 0.47
N HIS A 328 11.44 -2.42 -0.36
CA HIS A 328 10.99 -1.05 -0.13
C HIS A 328 9.56 -1.01 0.39
N ASN A 329 9.33 -0.30 1.49
CA ASN A 329 8.00 -0.07 2.05
C ASN A 329 7.62 1.41 2.00
N PHE A 330 6.58 1.72 1.23
CA PHE A 330 6.05 3.08 1.09
C PHE A 330 4.54 3.12 1.31
N GLY A 331 4.01 2.34 2.26
CA GLY A 331 2.56 2.26 2.50
C GLY A 331 1.84 3.57 2.85
N ASP A 332 2.56 4.64 3.22
CA ASP A 332 1.92 5.96 3.46
C ASP A 332 1.40 6.57 2.15
N ASP A 333 2.05 6.26 1.03
CA ASP A 333 1.64 6.69 -0.30
C ASP A 333 0.30 6.08 -0.71
N TYR A 334 -0.06 4.91 -0.16
CA TYR A 334 -1.36 4.31 -0.44
C TYR A 334 -2.49 5.10 0.25
N HIS A 335 -2.23 5.68 1.43
CA HIS A 335 -3.17 6.61 2.05
C HIS A 335 -3.46 7.80 1.11
N ARG A 336 -2.42 8.42 0.55
CA ARG A 336 -2.57 9.54 -0.41
C ARG A 336 -3.30 9.13 -1.69
N THR A 337 -2.96 7.95 -2.22
CA THR A 337 -3.59 7.40 -3.42
C THR A 337 -5.10 7.19 -3.21
N LEU A 338 -5.50 6.59 -2.09
CA LEU A 338 -6.91 6.36 -1.77
C LEU A 338 -7.69 7.66 -1.54
N LEU A 339 -7.07 8.69 -0.97
CA LEU A 339 -7.69 10.02 -0.85
C LEU A 339 -7.87 10.70 -2.21
N ALA A 340 -6.91 10.54 -3.13
CA ALA A 340 -7.03 11.05 -4.48
C ALA A 340 -8.17 10.34 -5.25
N TRP A 341 -8.28 9.02 -5.13
CA TRP A 341 -9.40 8.26 -5.68
C TRP A 341 -10.74 8.67 -5.08
N HIS A 342 -10.80 8.84 -3.75
CA HIS A 342 -12.00 9.30 -3.05
C HIS A 342 -12.44 10.68 -3.56
N LYS A 343 -11.51 11.62 -3.70
CA LYS A 343 -11.79 12.95 -4.24
C LYS A 343 -12.34 12.84 -5.68
N ASN A 344 -11.64 12.13 -6.55
CA ASN A 344 -12.05 11.97 -7.96
C ASN A 344 -13.42 11.31 -8.10
N PHE A 345 -13.69 10.28 -7.30
CA PHE A 345 -14.98 9.60 -7.26
C PHE A 345 -16.12 10.56 -6.88
N ASN A 346 -15.95 11.33 -5.81
CA ASN A 346 -16.97 12.28 -5.35
C ASN A 346 -17.18 13.44 -6.33
N ASP A 347 -16.11 14.00 -6.87
CA ASP A 347 -16.17 15.08 -7.87
C ASP A 347 -16.93 14.63 -9.14
N ASN A 348 -16.84 13.35 -9.50
CA ASN A 348 -17.54 12.77 -10.64
C ASN A 348 -18.83 12.03 -10.28
N TRP A 349 -19.24 12.00 -9.01
CA TRP A 349 -20.47 11.34 -8.59
C TRP A 349 -21.72 11.82 -9.34
N PRO A 350 -21.90 13.12 -9.68
CA PRO A 350 -23.03 13.56 -10.51
C PRO A 350 -23.17 12.83 -11.84
N LYS A 351 -22.06 12.35 -12.42
CA LYS A 351 -22.03 11.55 -13.67
C LYS A 351 -22.29 10.06 -13.43
N LEU A 352 -21.97 9.56 -12.24
CA LEU A 352 -22.05 8.14 -11.86
C LEU A 352 -23.37 7.78 -11.18
N ARG A 353 -24.07 8.75 -10.56
CA ARG A 353 -25.23 8.49 -9.67
C ARG A 353 -26.36 7.68 -10.31
N ASN A 354 -26.61 7.90 -11.61
CA ASN A 354 -27.68 7.22 -12.35
C ASN A 354 -27.34 5.75 -12.64
N LEU A 355 -26.07 5.35 -12.54
CA LEU A 355 -25.60 3.99 -12.83
C LEU A 355 -25.59 3.10 -11.57
N TYR A 356 -25.25 3.66 -10.40
CA TYR A 356 -24.98 2.85 -9.20
C TYR A 356 -25.90 3.11 -8.01
N GLY A 357 -26.53 4.29 -7.92
CA GLY A 357 -27.43 4.65 -6.82
C GLY A 357 -26.75 4.91 -5.45
N GLU A 358 -27.53 5.38 -4.49
CA GLU A 358 -27.04 5.90 -3.21
C GLU A 358 -26.35 4.85 -2.33
N LYS A 359 -26.86 3.61 -2.30
CA LYS A 359 -26.25 2.54 -1.50
C LYS A 359 -24.81 2.26 -1.96
N PHE A 360 -24.56 2.28 -3.27
CA PHE A 360 -23.22 2.12 -3.83
C PHE A 360 -22.33 3.31 -3.50
N TYR A 361 -22.85 4.54 -3.59
CA TYR A 361 -22.10 5.74 -3.20
C TYR A 361 -21.56 5.64 -1.78
N ARG A 362 -22.42 5.25 -0.84
CA ARG A 362 -22.05 5.05 0.56
C ARG A 362 -21.03 3.91 0.68
N MET A 363 -21.29 2.75 0.07
CA MET A 363 -20.34 1.62 0.06
C MET A 363 -18.95 2.03 -0.43
N TRP A 364 -18.87 2.76 -1.54
CA TRP A 364 -17.60 3.12 -2.16
C TRP A 364 -16.82 4.17 -1.37
N ASN A 365 -17.51 5.19 -0.82
CA ASN A 365 -16.89 6.14 0.12
C ASN A 365 -16.37 5.45 1.38
N TYR A 366 -17.16 4.54 1.95
CA TYR A 366 -16.75 3.77 3.11
C TYR A 366 -15.49 2.97 2.82
N TYR A 367 -15.46 2.24 1.69
CA TYR A 367 -14.30 1.48 1.23
C TYR A 367 -13.04 2.35 1.13
N LEU A 368 -13.09 3.43 0.36
CA LEU A 368 -11.91 4.26 0.09
C LEU A 368 -11.36 4.91 1.36
N LEU A 369 -12.23 5.48 2.19
CA LEU A 369 -11.82 6.16 3.43
C LEU A 369 -11.37 5.18 4.52
N HIS A 370 -12.03 4.04 4.63
CA HIS A 370 -11.62 2.96 5.54
C HIS A 370 -10.22 2.46 5.20
N CYS A 371 -9.95 2.10 3.94
CA CYS A 371 -8.63 1.64 3.52
C CYS A 371 -7.58 2.75 3.66
N ALA A 372 -7.93 4.01 3.34
CA ALA A 372 -7.03 5.14 3.53
C ALA A 372 -6.62 5.27 5.00
N ALA A 373 -7.56 5.10 5.93
CA ALA A 373 -7.29 5.10 7.36
C ALA A 373 -6.40 3.93 7.80
N THR A 374 -6.57 2.74 7.23
CA THR A 374 -5.74 1.56 7.53
C THR A 374 -4.26 1.83 7.23
N PHE A 375 -3.96 2.43 6.08
CA PHE A 375 -2.60 2.82 5.70
C PHE A 375 -2.06 3.98 6.52
N LYS A 376 -2.87 5.03 6.78
CA LYS A 376 -2.54 6.14 7.68
C LYS A 376 -2.18 5.65 9.09
N ALA A 377 -2.90 4.64 9.58
CA ALA A 377 -2.67 4.01 10.88
C ALA A 377 -1.52 2.98 10.88
N ARG A 378 -0.86 2.76 9.73
CA ARG A 378 0.24 1.80 9.53
C ARG A 378 -0.15 0.37 9.92
N LYS A 379 -1.39 -0.02 9.62
CA LYS A 379 -1.90 -1.39 9.87
C LYS A 379 -1.71 -2.35 8.71
N LEU A 380 -1.32 -1.82 7.55
CA LEU A 380 -0.87 -2.56 6.39
C LEU A 380 0.45 -1.97 5.90
N HIS A 381 1.21 -2.80 5.20
CA HIS A 381 2.35 -2.42 4.41
C HIS A 381 1.96 -2.33 2.94
N LEU A 382 2.75 -1.58 2.20
CA LEU A 382 2.86 -1.74 0.76
C LEU A 382 4.32 -2.00 0.46
N LEU A 383 4.61 -3.17 -0.11
CA LEU A 383 5.96 -3.66 -0.32
C LEU A 383 6.27 -3.72 -1.81
N GLN A 384 7.47 -3.28 -2.19
CA GLN A 384 8.13 -3.66 -3.43
C GLN A 384 9.38 -4.47 -3.09
N ALA A 385 9.39 -5.74 -3.45
CA ALA A 385 10.56 -6.59 -3.34
C ALA A 385 11.17 -6.80 -4.74
N VAL A 386 12.47 -6.55 -4.89
CA VAL A 386 13.25 -6.93 -6.08
C VAL A 386 13.96 -8.24 -5.78
N MET A 387 13.86 -9.18 -6.70
CA MET A 387 14.36 -10.54 -6.53
C MET A 387 15.18 -10.97 -7.75
N SER A 388 16.25 -11.72 -7.51
CA SER A 388 17.12 -12.30 -8.54
C SER A 388 17.30 -13.80 -8.29
N LYS A 389 17.69 -14.60 -9.29
CA LYS A 389 17.94 -16.04 -9.07
C LYS A 389 19.24 -16.31 -8.34
N ASN A 390 20.30 -15.63 -8.77
CA ASN A 390 21.69 -15.95 -8.45
C ASN A 390 22.42 -14.83 -7.70
N GLY A 391 21.71 -13.78 -7.29
CA GLY A 391 22.31 -12.58 -6.73
C GLY A 391 22.62 -11.54 -7.80
N VAL A 392 22.60 -10.27 -7.41
CA VAL A 392 23.16 -9.17 -8.22
C VAL A 392 24.51 -8.76 -7.62
N ALA A 393 25.54 -8.60 -8.45
CA ALA A 393 26.86 -8.20 -7.97
C ALA A 393 26.81 -6.85 -7.22
N VAL A 394 27.34 -6.82 -6.00
CA VAL A 394 27.22 -5.71 -5.03
C VAL A 394 28.00 -4.45 -5.44
N HIS A 395 28.89 -4.52 -6.44
CA HIS A 395 29.79 -3.42 -6.80
C HIS A 395 29.60 -2.81 -8.19
N ASP A 396 28.66 -3.30 -8.99
CA ASP A 396 28.29 -2.66 -10.27
C ASP A 396 26.86 -2.08 -10.16
N ASP A 397 26.82 -0.80 -9.79
CA ASP A 397 25.71 0.16 -9.94
C ASP A 397 24.37 -0.06 -9.21
N LEU A 398 24.00 -1.27 -8.76
CA LEU A 398 22.69 -1.50 -8.12
C LEU A 398 22.50 -0.70 -6.81
N TRP A 399 23.53 -0.62 -5.97
CA TRP A 399 23.44 0.00 -4.65
C TRP A 399 23.45 1.54 -4.66
N LYS A 400 24.12 2.16 -5.65
CA LYS A 400 24.09 3.62 -5.81
C LYS A 400 22.69 4.09 -6.22
N ASP A 401 22.08 3.42 -7.19
CA ASP A 401 20.76 3.78 -7.69
C ASP A 401 19.66 3.51 -6.66
N LEU A 402 19.72 2.41 -5.90
CA LEU A 402 18.71 2.08 -4.86
C LEU A 402 18.81 2.98 -3.62
N GLN A 403 20.00 3.44 -3.25
CA GLN A 403 20.18 4.44 -2.19
C GLN A 403 19.67 5.82 -2.61
N ASP A 404 19.92 6.26 -3.85
CA ASP A 404 19.36 7.52 -4.36
C ASP A 404 17.83 7.48 -4.52
N MET A 405 17.24 6.28 -4.65
CA MET A 405 15.79 6.06 -4.71
C MET A 405 15.09 5.99 -3.35
N SER A 406 15.82 5.74 -2.28
CA SER A 406 15.27 5.59 -0.93
C SER A 406 15.75 6.75 -0.06
N VAL A 407 14.83 7.70 0.17
CA VAL A 407 14.96 8.77 1.17
C VAL A 407 15.83 9.94 0.73
N GLY A 408 15.19 11.08 0.44
CA GLY A 408 15.82 12.38 0.65
C GLY A 408 16.18 12.50 2.13
N TYR A 409 17.45 12.22 2.46
CA TYR A 409 17.98 12.29 3.81
C TYR A 409 17.56 13.63 4.44
N ARG A 410 17.05 13.64 5.67
CA ARG A 410 16.92 14.90 6.45
C ARG A 410 17.92 14.79 7.58
N PHE A 411 19.01 15.55 7.49
CA PHE A 411 19.98 15.59 8.57
C PHE A 411 19.46 16.53 9.64
N LEU A 412 19.27 16.00 10.85
CA LEU A 412 19.04 16.80 12.05
C LEU A 412 20.40 17.03 12.70
N ILE A 413 20.95 18.24 12.55
CA ILE A 413 22.19 18.60 13.23
C ILE A 413 21.81 19.25 14.56
N ARG A 414 22.22 18.62 15.66
CA ARG A 414 22.01 19.13 17.02
C ARG A 414 23.27 19.81 17.51
N PHE A 415 23.18 21.09 17.80
CA PHE A 415 24.22 21.83 18.49
C PHE A 415 23.78 22.07 19.94
N ARG A 416 24.73 21.94 20.87
CA ARG A 416 24.54 22.35 22.25
C ARG A 416 25.29 23.66 22.44
N VAL A 417 24.56 24.75 22.68
CA VAL A 417 25.13 26.07 22.97
C VAL A 417 24.75 26.40 24.42
N GLY A 418 25.70 26.19 25.33
CA GLY A 418 25.42 26.26 26.77
C GLY A 418 24.41 25.20 27.23
N SER A 419 23.35 25.61 27.91
CA SER A 419 22.24 24.74 28.35
C SER A 419 21.16 24.53 27.28
N ALA A 420 21.19 25.27 26.18
CA ALA A 420 20.19 25.18 25.12
C ALA A 420 20.59 24.17 24.03
N LEU A 421 19.59 23.42 23.54
CA LEU A 421 19.72 22.51 22.40
C LEU A 421 19.13 23.18 21.17
N LEU A 422 19.96 23.45 20.16
CA LEU A 422 19.50 23.96 18.87
C LEU A 422 19.43 22.81 17.86
N CYS A 423 18.27 22.64 17.24
CA CYS A 423 18.02 21.63 16.22
C CYS A 423 17.89 22.30 14.85
N LEU A 424 18.83 22.05 13.94
CA LEU A 424 18.76 22.53 12.56
C LEU A 424 18.33 21.41 11.64
N TYR A 425 17.31 21.69 10.82
CA TYR A 425 16.84 20.81 9.76
C TYR A 425 17.54 21.16 8.46
N VAL A 426 18.37 20.25 7.96
CA VAL A 426 19.06 20.43 6.68
C VAL A 426 18.41 19.53 5.63
N LYS A 427 17.91 20.14 4.56
CA LYS A 427 17.58 19.44 3.31
C LYS A 427 18.88 19.30 2.50
N PRO A 428 19.39 18.10 2.26
CA PRO A 428 20.50 17.91 1.34
C PRO A 428 19.97 18.10 -0.07
N LEU A 429 20.76 18.81 -0.90
CA LEU A 429 20.48 18.82 -2.32
C LEU A 429 21.14 17.63 -3.04
N PHE A 430 22.29 17.09 -2.59
CA PHE A 430 22.95 15.88 -3.16
C PHE A 430 23.91 15.19 -2.16
N LEU A 431 24.24 13.90 -2.41
CA LEU A 431 25.14 13.03 -1.63
C LEU A 431 26.63 13.20 -1.99
N LEU A 432 27.53 12.95 -1.03
CA LEU A 432 29.00 13.03 -1.18
C LEU A 432 29.56 11.81 -1.93
N THR A 433 30.57 12.00 -2.78
CA THR A 433 31.44 10.91 -3.25
C THR A 433 32.89 11.31 -3.00
N PHE A 434 33.64 10.46 -2.30
CA PHE A 434 35.09 10.59 -2.16
C PHE A 434 35.74 9.66 -3.20
N ALA A 435 36.75 10.14 -3.92
CA ALA A 435 37.69 9.26 -4.59
C ALA A 435 38.72 8.75 -3.57
N ASP A 436 39.27 7.56 -3.78
CA ASP A 436 40.20 6.83 -2.87
C ASP A 436 41.46 7.62 -2.47
N ASN A 437 41.70 8.77 -3.08
CA ASN A 437 42.82 9.67 -2.85
C ASN A 437 42.44 10.99 -2.15
N GLY A 438 41.22 11.11 -1.60
CA GLY A 438 40.83 12.21 -0.72
C GLY A 438 40.79 13.60 -1.37
N THR A 439 40.80 13.69 -2.70
CA THR A 439 40.80 14.98 -3.39
C THR A 439 39.36 15.50 -3.53
N LEU A 440 39.09 16.68 -2.98
CA LEU A 440 37.79 17.36 -3.06
C LEU A 440 37.65 18.05 -4.43
N ILE A 441 36.74 17.57 -5.29
CA ILE A 441 36.67 18.03 -6.70
C ILE A 441 35.70 19.22 -6.90
N LYS A 442 34.83 19.58 -5.93
CA LYS A 442 33.91 20.74 -6.06
C LYS A 442 33.41 21.31 -4.73
N THR A 443 33.10 22.61 -4.70
CA THR A 443 32.54 23.35 -3.57
C THR A 443 31.03 23.58 -3.73
N PHE A 444 30.26 23.61 -2.63
CA PHE A 444 28.80 23.78 -2.64
C PHE A 444 28.31 24.82 -1.60
N SER A 445 27.11 25.35 -1.83
CA SER A 445 26.41 26.36 -1.00
C SER A 445 25.19 25.76 -0.30
N PHE A 446 24.81 26.31 0.85
CA PHE A 446 23.65 25.89 1.65
C PHE A 446 22.64 27.02 1.82
N THR A 447 21.36 26.68 1.99
CA THR A 447 20.30 27.62 2.37
C THR A 447 19.79 27.27 3.77
N VAL A 448 19.91 28.21 4.72
CA VAL A 448 19.44 28.05 6.09
C VAL A 448 18.09 28.76 6.23
N LYS A 449 17.04 28.03 6.60
CA LYS A 449 15.78 28.62 7.10
C LYS A 449 15.73 28.49 8.61
N SER A 450 15.86 29.62 9.31
CA SER A 450 15.67 29.74 10.76
C SER A 450 14.25 30.24 11.05
N SER A 451 13.58 29.66 12.04
CA SER A 451 12.33 30.21 12.63
C SER A 451 12.59 31.11 13.84
N VAL A 452 13.84 31.51 14.06
CA VAL A 452 14.27 32.39 15.17
C VAL A 452 14.81 33.69 14.59
N THR A 453 14.12 34.80 14.87
CA THR A 453 14.57 36.16 14.57
C THR A 453 15.64 36.58 15.59
N GLY A 454 16.91 36.58 15.16
CA GLY A 454 18.03 37.07 15.97
C GLY A 454 19.34 37.07 15.16
N LYS A 455 20.21 38.06 15.38
CA LYS A 455 21.55 38.12 14.78
C LYS A 455 22.46 37.08 15.43
N PHE A 456 22.96 36.12 14.67
CA PHE A 456 23.97 35.16 15.13
C PHE A 456 25.24 35.27 14.29
N ALA A 457 26.39 35.36 14.94
CA ALA A 457 27.70 35.17 14.32
C ALA A 457 28.13 33.71 14.52
N VAL A 458 28.43 33.00 13.44
CA VAL A 458 28.94 31.62 13.49
C VAL A 458 30.45 31.66 13.32
N ALA A 459 31.20 31.35 14.38
CA ALA A 459 32.63 31.07 14.31
C ALA A 459 32.85 29.55 14.46
N ALA A 460 33.39 28.92 13.41
CA ALA A 460 33.78 27.52 13.46
C ALA A 460 35.16 27.40 14.13
N ILE A 461 35.22 26.78 15.31
CA ILE A 461 36.48 26.38 15.95
C ILE A 461 36.58 24.86 15.79
N PRO A 462 37.51 24.32 14.99
CA PRO A 462 37.71 22.87 14.92
C PRO A 462 38.43 22.41 16.20
N ARG A 463 37.79 21.51 16.96
CA ARG A 463 38.51 20.62 17.89
C ARG A 463 38.81 19.31 17.14
N PRO A 464 40.06 18.82 17.15
CA PRO A 464 40.35 17.53 16.53
C PRO A 464 39.77 16.40 17.39
N LEU A 465 38.91 15.58 16.79
CA LEU A 465 38.54 14.27 17.32
C LEU A 465 39.72 13.32 17.09
N ALA A 466 40.25 12.74 18.16
CA ALA A 466 41.25 11.69 18.09
C ALA A 466 40.62 10.42 17.48
N LEU A 467 41.11 10.03 16.31
CA LEU A 467 40.86 8.72 15.70
C LEU A 467 41.96 7.75 16.13
N SER A 468 41.59 6.66 16.78
CA SER A 468 42.48 5.53 17.03
C SER A 468 42.52 4.63 15.79
N SER A 469 43.55 4.76 14.96
CA SER A 469 44.01 3.67 14.11
C SER A 469 45.44 3.93 13.66
N SER A 470 46.29 2.95 13.90
CA SER A 470 47.70 2.91 13.56
C SER A 470 47.97 3.11 12.07
N SER A 471 48.52 4.26 11.69
CA SER A 471 49.54 4.38 10.65
C SER A 471 50.05 5.82 10.60
N ASN A 472 51.26 6.02 11.15
CA ASN A 472 52.05 7.22 10.93
C ASN A 472 52.45 7.31 9.45
N LYS A 473 52.10 8.41 8.77
CA LYS A 473 53.08 9.32 8.11
C LYS A 473 52.38 10.45 7.36
N ARG A 474 52.75 11.67 7.78
CA ARG A 474 52.85 12.93 7.00
C ARG A 474 51.60 13.38 6.25
N ILE A 475 50.98 14.45 6.74
CA ILE A 475 50.82 15.71 5.99
C ILE A 475 50.75 16.83 7.04
N GLY A 476 51.86 17.56 7.17
CA GLY A 476 51.89 18.86 7.82
C GLY A 476 51.58 19.94 6.80
N SER A 477 51.08 21.07 7.32
CA SER A 477 50.96 22.38 6.67
C SER A 477 50.12 22.46 5.38
N LEU A 478 48.85 22.86 5.53
CA LEU A 478 48.24 23.86 4.64
C LEU A 478 46.99 24.45 5.33
N LEU A 479 47.21 25.34 6.30
CA LEU A 479 46.15 26.17 6.90
C LEU A 479 46.68 27.59 7.03
N THR A 480 46.37 28.45 6.06
CA THR A 480 46.39 29.92 6.19
C THR A 480 45.83 30.56 4.91
N SER A 481 44.51 30.76 4.86
CA SER A 481 43.88 31.97 4.33
C SER A 481 42.36 31.86 4.50
N LEU A 482 41.80 32.69 5.37
CA LEU A 482 40.37 32.91 5.51
C LEU A 482 40.08 34.35 5.05
N THR A 483 39.33 34.51 3.96
CA THR A 483 38.62 35.75 3.64
C THR A 483 37.20 35.69 4.22
N PRO A 484 36.70 36.75 4.88
CA PRO A 484 35.35 36.74 5.44
C PRO A 484 34.30 36.98 4.35
N PHE A 485 33.28 36.11 4.28
CA PHE A 485 32.05 36.35 3.52
C PHE A 485 30.97 36.88 4.48
N SER A 486 30.36 38.02 4.14
CA SER A 486 29.13 38.52 4.75
C SER A 486 27.91 38.04 3.95
N LEU A 487 26.90 37.48 4.62
CA LEU A 487 25.59 37.19 4.04
C LEU A 487 24.58 38.27 4.48
N THR A 488 23.93 38.92 3.51
CA THR A 488 22.64 39.60 3.68
C THR A 488 21.49 38.63 3.49
#